data_AF-A0A6C0LLI5-F1
#
_entry.id   AF-A0A6C0LLI5-F1
#
_cell.length_a   1.000
_cell.length_b   1.000
_cell.length_c   1.000
_cell.angle_alpha   90.00
_cell.angle_beta   90.00
_cell.angle_gamma   90.00
#
_symmetry.space_group_name_H-M   'P 1'
#
loop_
_entity.id
_entity.type
_entity.pdbx_description
1 polymer ?
#
loop_
_entity_poly.entity_id
_entity_poly.type
_entity_poly.pdbx_seq_one_letter_code
_entity_poly.pdbx_strand_id
1 'polypeptide(L)'
;MNYDSGYKNAIETILGFMHSEKHTHYSVENVSILEPLYLSIVEGISFSKRQFETDRVKMIINKGRRIRLPSKSRYMCNNIYDHIIKHVKYQVEYKTTIGSRNLIVRFSLFDNKLELSELEYYFQMILSWIYTISHYSESSCGKTQIIDLYFTDFKKVFPKSSVNILGHSNCNSGYSSVCAETNEIVIYRTEEWFKVLIHETFHSFGLEPNYNCERQLTKYIGTLLPIQPSVRVNEAYVETWARIINVIYSAVINSDSKHEFYNILRFSLQLEVLFSIYQAVKVLDFMNLDYESVIDKTSVQARIMYKENTHVFAYYILTASIMNNIFGFIRWCTKHNTKWLQFYKSNRTCKSFERLIKDSLYSIEMKNACKKFKNQDWQNEGLRFSIVDSVN
;
A
#
# COMPACT_ATOMS: atom_id res chain seq x y z
N MET A 1 -15.71 -4.86 16.07
CA MET A 1 -14.65 -5.11 15.07
C MET A 1 -14.13 -6.53 15.29
N ASN A 2 -14.58 -7.51 14.49
CA ASN A 2 -14.15 -8.92 14.56
C ASN A 2 -13.10 -9.27 13.49
N TYR A 3 -12.55 -8.26 12.82
CA TYR A 3 -11.51 -8.45 11.82
C TYR A 3 -10.15 -8.42 12.53
N ASP A 4 -9.28 -9.37 12.17
CA ASP A 4 -7.89 -9.50 12.60
C ASP A 4 -7.58 -10.18 13.94
N SER A 5 -8.40 -11.13 14.38
CA SER A 5 -7.99 -12.07 15.44
C SER A 5 -6.64 -12.76 15.14
N GLY A 6 -6.31 -12.95 13.86
CA GLY A 6 -5.04 -13.49 13.41
C GLY A 6 -3.82 -12.65 13.81
N TYR A 7 -3.92 -11.31 13.86
CA TYR A 7 -2.78 -10.41 14.12
C TYR A 7 -2.75 -9.85 15.54
N LYS A 8 -3.60 -10.36 16.43
CA LYS A 8 -3.61 -9.95 17.84
C LYS A 8 -2.22 -10.10 18.48
N ASN A 9 -1.55 -11.23 18.24
CA ASN A 9 -0.21 -11.50 18.77
C ASN A 9 0.83 -10.51 18.22
N ALA A 10 0.81 -10.24 16.90
CA ALA A 10 1.67 -9.21 16.30
C ALA A 10 1.45 -7.83 16.94
N ILE A 11 0.19 -7.40 17.13
CA ILE A 11 -0.14 -6.12 17.75
C ILE A 11 0.37 -6.08 19.19
N GLU A 12 0.05 -7.10 20.01
CA GLU A 12 0.50 -7.17 21.41
C GLU A 12 2.03 -7.13 21.52
N THR A 13 2.73 -7.84 20.65
CA THR A 13 4.20 -7.84 20.58
C THR A 13 4.74 -6.44 20.27
N ILE A 14 4.19 -5.77 19.25
CA ILE A 14 4.60 -4.43 18.85
C ILE A 14 4.31 -3.40 19.96
N LEU A 15 3.12 -3.45 20.56
CA LEU A 15 2.75 -2.57 21.67
C LEU A 15 3.65 -2.79 22.90
N GLY A 16 4.03 -4.03 23.18
CA GLY A 16 5.01 -4.36 24.22
C GLY A 16 6.36 -3.65 23.99
N PHE A 17 6.87 -3.67 22.76
CA PHE A 17 8.09 -2.94 22.42
C PHE A 17 7.93 -1.42 22.56
N MET A 18 6.84 -0.86 22.03
CA MET A 18 6.56 0.58 22.15
C MET A 18 6.46 1.03 23.62
N HIS A 19 5.85 0.22 24.49
CA HIS A 19 5.78 0.53 25.91
C HIS A 19 7.15 0.46 26.60
N SER A 20 7.99 -0.53 26.26
CA SER A 20 9.32 -0.69 26.85
C SER A 20 10.25 0.50 26.55
N GLU A 21 10.04 1.16 25.43
CA GLU A 21 10.79 2.35 24.98
C GLU A 21 10.23 3.67 25.56
N LYS A 22 9.21 3.58 26.43
CA LYS A 22 8.58 4.63 27.24
C LYS A 22 7.95 5.83 26.51
N HIS A 23 8.11 6.01 25.19
CA HIS A 23 7.42 7.04 24.40
C HIS A 23 7.32 6.67 22.91
N THR A 24 6.47 7.39 22.16
CA THR A 24 6.55 7.37 20.70
C THR A 24 7.87 8.03 20.26
N HIS A 25 8.64 7.38 19.37
CA HIS A 25 9.93 7.92 18.91
C HIS A 25 9.81 9.17 18.06
N TYR A 26 8.61 9.44 17.57
CA TYR A 26 8.34 10.52 16.63
C TYR A 26 7.78 11.68 17.40
N SER A 27 8.38 12.88 17.30
CA SER A 27 7.84 14.12 17.85
C SER A 27 6.80 14.77 16.93
N VAL A 28 6.10 15.80 17.40
CA VAL A 28 5.20 16.61 16.52
C VAL A 28 6.00 17.26 15.39
N GLU A 29 7.21 17.75 15.70
CA GLU A 29 8.12 18.34 14.72
C GLU A 29 8.57 17.31 13.67
N ASN A 30 8.68 16.02 14.02
CA ASN A 30 9.00 15.00 13.03
C ASN A 30 7.85 14.81 12.03
N VAL A 31 6.61 14.72 12.51
CA VAL A 31 5.45 14.42 11.66
C VAL A 31 4.85 15.64 10.96
N SER A 32 5.20 16.86 11.36
CA SER A 32 4.72 18.10 10.73
C SER A 32 5.12 18.23 9.25
N ILE A 33 6.16 17.52 8.81
CA ILE A 33 6.51 17.40 7.38
C ILE A 33 5.37 16.80 6.54
N LEU A 34 4.43 16.08 7.17
CA LEU A 34 3.24 15.51 6.54
C LEU A 34 2.02 16.45 6.56
N GLU A 35 2.13 17.64 7.16
CA GLU A 35 1.04 18.62 7.23
C GLU A 35 0.45 18.98 5.84
N PRO A 36 1.22 19.12 4.75
CA PRO A 36 0.62 19.41 3.45
C PRO A 36 -0.33 18.30 2.98
N LEU A 37 -0.03 17.02 3.27
CA LEU A 37 -0.94 15.91 2.96
C LEU A 37 -2.19 15.95 3.85
N TYR A 38 -2.04 16.25 5.14
CA TYR A 38 -3.18 16.45 6.04
C TYR A 38 -4.16 17.50 5.48
N LEU A 39 -3.66 18.66 5.08
CA LEU A 39 -4.48 19.74 4.51
C LEU A 39 -5.17 19.31 3.22
N SER A 40 -4.44 18.69 2.29
CA SER A 40 -5.03 18.23 1.02
C SER A 40 -6.04 17.10 1.19
N ILE A 41 -5.89 16.25 2.21
CA ILE A 41 -6.87 15.20 2.54
C ILE A 41 -8.14 15.81 3.15
N VAL A 42 -8.01 16.73 4.11
CA VAL A 42 -9.15 17.45 4.70
C VAL A 42 -9.93 18.21 3.64
N GLU A 43 -9.24 18.85 2.70
CA GLU A 43 -9.85 19.51 1.55
C GLU A 43 -10.57 18.50 0.64
N GLY A 44 -9.95 17.35 0.34
CA GLY A 44 -10.55 16.28 -0.47
C GLY A 44 -11.80 15.68 0.19
N ILE A 45 -11.79 15.46 1.51
CA ILE A 45 -12.97 15.01 2.27
C ILE A 45 -14.10 16.05 2.16
N SER A 46 -13.77 17.33 2.33
CA SER A 46 -14.74 18.43 2.21
C SER A 46 -15.30 18.54 0.80
N PHE A 47 -14.45 18.39 -0.23
CA PHE A 47 -14.86 18.37 -1.63
C PHE A 47 -15.83 17.23 -1.92
N SER A 48 -15.51 16.03 -1.44
CA SER A 48 -16.30 14.83 -1.62
C SER A 48 -17.71 14.96 -1.03
N LYS A 49 -17.82 15.45 0.22
CA LYS A 49 -19.12 15.76 0.86
C LYS A 49 -19.96 16.72 0.03
N ARG A 50 -19.37 17.83 -0.46
CA ARG A 50 -20.06 18.80 -1.32
C ARG A 50 -20.56 18.19 -2.64
N GLN A 51 -19.86 17.21 -3.23
CA GLN A 51 -20.34 16.57 -4.47
C GLN A 51 -21.65 15.80 -4.26
N PHE A 52 -21.84 15.20 -3.07
CA PHE A 52 -23.10 14.56 -2.70
C PHE A 52 -24.18 15.58 -2.38
N GLU A 53 -23.88 16.62 -1.61
CA GLU A 53 -24.84 17.68 -1.25
C GLU A 53 -25.38 18.45 -2.46
N THR A 54 -24.63 18.46 -3.58
CA THR A 54 -24.99 19.17 -4.82
C THR A 54 -25.45 18.25 -5.94
N ASP A 55 -25.79 16.99 -5.64
CA ASP A 55 -26.28 15.98 -6.61
C ASP A 55 -25.37 15.80 -7.85
N ARG A 56 -24.05 16.00 -7.69
CA ARG A 56 -23.06 15.84 -8.77
C ARG A 56 -22.56 14.40 -8.93
N VAL A 57 -23.04 13.50 -8.09
CA VAL A 57 -22.72 12.07 -8.11
C VAL A 57 -23.91 11.31 -8.66
N LYS A 58 -23.71 10.62 -9.77
CA LYS A 58 -24.74 9.74 -10.35
C LYS A 58 -24.54 8.31 -9.87
N MET A 59 -25.55 7.74 -9.23
CA MET A 59 -25.60 6.33 -8.83
C MET A 59 -26.42 5.50 -9.82
N ILE A 60 -25.94 4.31 -10.18
CA ILE A 60 -26.60 3.36 -11.08
C ILE A 60 -26.46 1.94 -10.49
N ILE A 61 -27.56 1.19 -10.44
CA ILE A 61 -27.53 -0.23 -10.05
C ILE A 61 -27.54 -1.11 -11.30
N ASN A 62 -26.50 -1.90 -11.48
CA ASN A 62 -26.32 -2.82 -12.60
C ASN A 62 -26.66 -4.26 -12.19
N LYS A 63 -27.39 -4.98 -13.06
CA LYS A 63 -27.84 -6.36 -12.87
C LYS A 63 -27.65 -7.19 -14.14
N GLY A 64 -27.49 -8.50 -13.99
CA GLY A 64 -27.38 -9.44 -15.11
C GLY A 64 -26.29 -9.04 -16.11
N ARG A 65 -26.62 -8.94 -17.39
CA ARG A 65 -25.66 -8.60 -18.47
C ARG A 65 -25.02 -7.21 -18.36
N ARG A 66 -25.51 -6.34 -17.47
CA ARG A 66 -24.93 -5.00 -17.23
C ARG A 66 -23.78 -5.01 -16.22
N ILE A 67 -23.60 -6.10 -15.47
CA ILE A 67 -22.49 -6.25 -14.53
C ILE A 67 -21.18 -6.32 -15.29
N ARG A 68 -20.18 -5.57 -14.84
CA ARG A 68 -18.82 -5.65 -15.36
C ARG A 68 -18.01 -6.63 -14.52
N LEU A 69 -17.59 -7.72 -15.16
CA LEU A 69 -16.75 -8.75 -14.58
C LEU A 69 -15.28 -8.47 -14.89
N PRO A 70 -14.33 -8.93 -14.05
CA PRO A 70 -12.93 -8.70 -14.31
C PRO A 70 -12.48 -9.54 -15.50
N SER A 71 -11.46 -9.05 -16.22
CA SER A 71 -10.73 -9.87 -17.19
C SER A 71 -9.79 -10.84 -16.48
N LYS A 72 -9.47 -11.98 -17.11
CA LYS A 72 -8.40 -12.85 -16.61
C LYS A 72 -7.09 -12.06 -16.55
N SER A 73 -6.41 -12.12 -15.42
CA SER A 73 -5.19 -11.36 -15.16
C SER A 73 -4.17 -12.27 -14.47
N ARG A 74 -2.89 -12.15 -14.86
CA ARG A 74 -1.79 -12.84 -14.16
C ARG A 74 -1.60 -12.39 -12.71
N TYR A 75 -2.21 -11.27 -12.33
CA TYR A 75 -2.13 -10.69 -10.99
C TYR A 75 -3.27 -11.14 -10.06
N MET A 76 -4.28 -11.85 -10.58
CA MET A 76 -5.41 -12.40 -9.82
C MET A 76 -5.42 -13.92 -9.98
N CYS A 77 -5.51 -14.66 -8.87
CA CYS A 77 -5.55 -16.12 -8.96
C CYS A 77 -6.92 -16.61 -9.46
N ASN A 78 -6.93 -17.77 -10.14
CA ASN A 78 -8.15 -18.35 -10.74
C ASN A 78 -9.26 -18.55 -9.70
N ASN A 79 -8.94 -18.99 -8.48
CA ASN A 79 -9.95 -19.20 -7.45
C ASN A 79 -10.74 -17.93 -7.10
N ILE A 80 -10.07 -16.77 -7.02
CA ILE A 80 -10.73 -15.47 -6.78
C ILE A 80 -11.55 -15.07 -8.01
N TYR A 81 -10.96 -15.20 -9.20
CA TYR A 81 -11.63 -14.90 -10.46
C TYR A 81 -12.93 -15.71 -10.65
N ASP A 82 -12.84 -17.03 -10.47
CA ASP A 82 -13.97 -17.95 -10.60
C ASP A 82 -15.04 -17.66 -9.55
N HIS A 83 -14.62 -17.31 -8.33
CA HIS A 83 -15.55 -16.87 -7.29
C HIS A 83 -16.32 -15.60 -7.70
N ILE A 84 -15.61 -14.58 -8.20
CA ILE A 84 -16.23 -13.33 -8.65
C ILE A 84 -17.29 -13.61 -9.73
N ILE A 85 -16.93 -14.35 -10.78
CA ILE A 85 -17.83 -14.62 -11.91
C ILE A 85 -19.06 -15.41 -11.48
N LYS A 86 -18.88 -16.38 -10.60
CA LYS A 86 -19.96 -17.28 -10.19
C LYS A 86 -20.92 -16.63 -9.20
N HIS A 87 -20.44 -15.72 -8.36
CA HIS A 87 -21.18 -15.27 -7.18
C HIS A 87 -21.60 -13.79 -7.21
N VAL A 88 -21.04 -12.93 -8.07
CA VAL A 88 -21.50 -11.52 -8.15
C VAL A 88 -22.95 -11.46 -8.61
N LYS A 89 -23.78 -10.73 -7.86
CA LYS A 89 -25.23 -10.58 -8.13
C LYS A 89 -25.61 -9.20 -8.64
N TYR A 90 -24.98 -8.16 -8.10
CA TYR A 90 -25.30 -6.76 -8.38
C TYR A 90 -24.01 -5.94 -8.41
N GLN A 91 -24.04 -4.80 -9.09
CA GLN A 91 -22.95 -3.83 -9.03
C GLN A 91 -23.53 -2.42 -8.88
N VAL A 92 -23.11 -1.70 -7.84
CA VAL A 92 -23.47 -0.29 -7.62
C VAL A 92 -22.38 0.57 -8.22
N GLU A 93 -22.75 1.38 -9.21
CA GLU A 93 -21.84 2.23 -9.96
C GLU A 93 -22.08 3.69 -9.60
N TYR A 94 -21.03 4.39 -9.19
CA TYR A 94 -21.01 5.83 -8.97
C TYR A 94 -20.19 6.51 -10.07
N LYS A 95 -20.68 7.65 -10.56
CA LYS A 95 -20.02 8.47 -11.58
C LYS A 95 -19.99 9.93 -11.16
N THR A 96 -18.84 10.56 -11.34
CA THR A 96 -18.68 12.00 -11.16
C THR A 96 -17.49 12.53 -11.95
N THR A 97 -17.28 13.84 -11.90
CA THR A 97 -16.13 14.51 -12.51
C THR A 97 -15.37 15.33 -11.48
N ILE A 98 -14.05 15.38 -11.63
CA ILE A 98 -13.14 16.15 -10.77
C ILE A 98 -12.29 17.03 -11.68
N GLY A 99 -12.69 18.29 -11.83
CA GLY A 99 -12.14 19.16 -12.87
C GLY A 99 -12.38 18.55 -14.25
N SER A 100 -11.31 18.25 -14.98
CA SER A 100 -11.37 17.61 -16.31
C SER A 100 -11.33 16.08 -16.28
N ARG A 101 -11.24 15.46 -15.09
CA ARG A 101 -11.14 14.00 -14.95
C ARG A 101 -12.50 13.38 -14.72
N ASN A 102 -12.76 12.24 -15.36
CA ASN A 102 -13.93 11.41 -15.11
C ASN A 102 -13.59 10.32 -14.10
N LEU A 103 -14.46 10.10 -13.13
CA LEU A 103 -14.34 9.02 -12.15
C LEU A 103 -15.56 8.10 -12.25
N ILE A 104 -15.29 6.80 -12.40
CA ILE A 104 -16.29 5.73 -12.40
C ILE A 104 -15.84 4.71 -11.36
N VAL A 105 -16.65 4.49 -10.34
CA VAL A 105 -16.38 3.50 -9.28
C VAL A 105 -17.51 2.48 -9.27
N ARG A 106 -17.17 1.20 -9.24
CA ARG A 106 -18.12 0.10 -9.26
C ARG A 106 -17.87 -0.84 -8.09
N PHE A 107 -18.86 -0.96 -7.21
CA PHE A 107 -18.84 -1.89 -6.08
C PHE A 107 -19.64 -3.14 -6.46
N SER A 108 -18.99 -4.30 -6.46
CA SER A 108 -19.65 -5.58 -6.73
C SER A 108 -20.18 -6.17 -5.43
N LEU A 109 -21.40 -6.68 -5.48
CA LEU A 109 -22.10 -7.24 -4.32
C LEU A 109 -22.40 -8.72 -4.56
N PHE A 110 -22.08 -9.54 -3.56
CA PHE A 110 -22.32 -10.98 -3.51
C PHE A 110 -23.61 -11.28 -2.74
N ASP A 111 -23.56 -12.29 -1.87
CA ASP A 111 -24.59 -12.61 -0.89
C ASP A 111 -24.53 -11.70 0.35
N ASN A 112 -23.36 -11.14 0.63
CA ASN A 112 -23.12 -10.22 1.73
C ASN A 112 -23.83 -8.89 1.44
N LYS A 113 -24.58 -8.39 2.43
CA LYS A 113 -25.23 -7.08 2.34
C LYS A 113 -24.24 -6.02 2.81
N LEU A 114 -23.70 -5.24 1.87
CA LEU A 114 -23.22 -3.91 2.18
C LEU A 114 -24.42 -2.96 2.03
N GLU A 115 -24.67 -2.16 3.05
CA GLU A 115 -25.72 -1.15 3.02
C GLU A 115 -25.32 -0.01 2.06
N LEU A 116 -26.30 0.63 1.44
CA LEU A 116 -26.03 1.73 0.49
C LEU A 116 -25.23 2.86 1.15
N SER A 117 -25.48 3.15 2.42
CA SER A 117 -24.73 4.15 3.19
C SER A 117 -23.24 3.80 3.35
N GLU A 118 -22.90 2.52 3.46
CA GLU A 118 -21.49 2.08 3.52
C GLU A 118 -20.81 2.28 2.17
N LEU A 119 -21.49 1.95 1.06
CA LEU A 119 -20.97 2.17 -0.29
C LEU A 119 -20.80 3.66 -0.61
N GLU A 120 -21.72 4.51 -0.16
CA GLU A 120 -21.60 5.96 -0.28
C GLU A 120 -20.41 6.49 0.50
N TYR A 121 -20.20 6.03 1.74
CA TYR A 121 -19.03 6.39 2.53
C TYR A 121 -17.73 5.96 1.84
N TYR A 122 -17.65 4.73 1.34
CA TYR A 122 -16.48 4.25 0.59
C TYR A 122 -16.24 5.07 -0.68
N PHE A 123 -17.29 5.39 -1.44
CA PHE A 123 -17.16 6.27 -2.60
C PHE A 123 -16.70 7.67 -2.21
N GLN A 124 -17.18 8.21 -1.09
CA GLN A 124 -16.72 9.51 -0.59
C GLN A 124 -15.22 9.50 -0.26
N MET A 125 -14.70 8.42 0.33
CA MET A 125 -13.28 8.27 0.63
C MET A 125 -12.44 8.13 -0.65
N ILE A 126 -12.92 7.35 -1.63
CA ILE A 126 -12.28 7.24 -2.95
C ILE A 126 -12.23 8.60 -3.63
N LEU A 127 -13.35 9.33 -3.65
CA LEU A 127 -13.46 10.65 -4.27
C LEU A 127 -12.54 11.67 -3.60
N SER A 128 -12.46 11.65 -2.26
CA SER A 128 -11.49 12.45 -1.50
C SER A 128 -10.06 12.15 -1.95
N TRP A 129 -9.69 10.88 -2.03
CA TRP A 129 -8.33 10.51 -2.42
C TRP A 129 -8.00 10.86 -3.87
N ILE A 130 -8.92 10.60 -4.81
CA ILE A 130 -8.72 10.95 -6.22
C ILE A 130 -8.59 12.48 -6.39
N TYR A 131 -9.33 13.27 -5.61
CA TYR A 131 -9.14 14.72 -5.55
C TYR A 131 -7.72 15.07 -5.06
N THR A 132 -7.32 14.54 -3.90
CA THR A 132 -6.00 14.79 -3.30
C THR A 132 -4.84 14.41 -4.24
N ILE A 133 -4.84 13.19 -4.78
CA ILE A 133 -3.74 12.69 -5.63
C ILE A 133 -3.64 13.46 -6.96
N SER A 134 -4.76 13.99 -7.46
CA SER A 134 -4.79 14.72 -8.73
C SER A 134 -3.87 15.94 -8.72
N HIS A 135 -3.68 16.59 -7.58
CA HIS A 135 -2.77 17.74 -7.42
C HIS A 135 -1.29 17.40 -7.63
N TYR A 136 -0.91 16.13 -7.43
CA TYR A 136 0.48 15.67 -7.56
C TYR A 136 0.76 15.01 -8.92
N SER A 137 -0.27 14.80 -9.73
CA SER A 137 -0.18 14.10 -11.00
C SER A 137 -0.01 15.03 -12.21
N GLU A 138 0.36 14.46 -13.36
CA GLU A 138 0.20 15.16 -14.65
C GLU A 138 -1.22 15.01 -15.18
N SER A 139 -1.74 16.05 -15.85
CA SER A 139 -3.08 16.04 -16.44
C SER A 139 -3.26 14.99 -17.54
N SER A 140 -2.17 14.50 -18.12
CA SER A 140 -2.17 13.48 -19.18
C SER A 140 -2.43 12.06 -18.66
N CYS A 141 -2.02 11.71 -17.44
CA CYS A 141 -2.26 10.39 -16.85
C CYS A 141 -3.66 10.34 -16.25
N GLY A 142 -4.52 9.41 -16.67
CA GLY A 142 -5.77 9.13 -15.97
C GLY A 142 -6.87 10.17 -16.14
N LYS A 143 -7.12 10.59 -17.39
CA LYS A 143 -8.26 11.46 -17.71
C LYS A 143 -9.58 10.80 -17.32
N THR A 144 -9.67 9.49 -17.48
CA THR A 144 -10.77 8.67 -16.94
C THR A 144 -10.18 7.64 -15.98
N GLN A 145 -10.71 7.57 -14.77
CA GLN A 145 -10.36 6.58 -13.76
C GLN A 145 -11.55 5.65 -13.57
N ILE A 146 -11.35 4.37 -13.90
CA ILE A 146 -12.32 3.30 -13.71
C ILE A 146 -11.80 2.43 -12.56
N ILE A 147 -12.58 2.32 -11.49
CA ILE A 147 -12.22 1.56 -10.29
C ILE A 147 -13.28 0.48 -10.07
N ASP A 148 -12.88 -0.77 -10.22
CA ASP A 148 -13.70 -1.95 -9.97
C ASP A 148 -13.31 -2.60 -8.64
N LEU A 149 -14.24 -2.57 -7.69
CA LEU A 149 -14.10 -3.11 -6.35
C LEU A 149 -14.96 -4.37 -6.24
N TYR A 150 -14.30 -5.52 -6.06
CA TYR A 150 -15.00 -6.79 -5.92
C TYR A 150 -15.18 -7.21 -4.46
N PHE A 151 -14.27 -6.84 -3.55
CA PHE A 151 -14.39 -7.12 -2.10
C PHE A 151 -14.69 -8.58 -1.76
N THR A 152 -13.87 -9.50 -2.29
CA THR A 152 -13.92 -10.90 -1.86
C THR A 152 -13.28 -11.07 -0.48
N ASP A 153 -13.74 -12.07 0.28
CA ASP A 153 -13.24 -12.37 1.63
C ASP A 153 -11.91 -13.16 1.65
N PHE A 154 -11.32 -13.43 0.48
CA PHE A 154 -10.03 -14.13 0.40
C PHE A 154 -8.93 -13.30 1.06
N LYS A 155 -8.17 -13.93 1.97
CA LYS A 155 -7.04 -13.32 2.68
C LYS A 155 -5.69 -13.66 2.05
N LYS A 156 -4.71 -12.79 2.27
CA LYS A 156 -3.29 -13.08 1.99
C LYS A 156 -2.77 -14.09 3.01
N VAL A 157 -2.42 -15.28 2.55
CA VAL A 157 -1.96 -16.37 3.43
C VAL A 157 -0.66 -16.97 2.94
N PHE A 158 0.16 -17.46 3.87
CA PHE A 158 1.31 -18.29 3.54
C PHE A 158 0.86 -19.59 2.88
N PRO A 159 1.66 -20.14 1.94
CA PRO A 159 1.52 -21.53 1.53
C PRO A 159 1.68 -22.48 2.71
N LYS A 160 1.09 -23.68 2.62
CA LYS A 160 1.18 -24.72 3.68
C LYS A 160 2.61 -25.23 3.94
N SER A 161 3.55 -24.96 3.03
CA SER A 161 4.93 -25.40 3.13
C SER A 161 5.85 -24.35 2.54
N SER A 162 6.98 -24.11 3.20
CA SER A 162 8.08 -23.21 2.79
C SER A 162 8.78 -23.61 1.49
N VAL A 163 8.52 -24.82 0.99
CA VAL A 163 8.96 -25.25 -0.35
C VAL A 163 8.23 -24.48 -1.46
N ASN A 164 7.01 -24.00 -1.18
CA ASN A 164 6.22 -23.23 -2.14
C ASN A 164 6.65 -21.77 -2.17
N ILE A 165 6.83 -21.25 -3.36
CA ILE A 165 7.29 -19.88 -3.60
C ILE A 165 6.12 -18.90 -3.44
N LEU A 166 6.33 -17.83 -2.70
CA LEU A 166 5.36 -16.73 -2.57
C LEU A 166 5.13 -16.05 -3.92
N GLY A 167 3.85 -15.96 -4.32
CA GLY A 167 3.44 -15.38 -5.60
C GLY A 167 2.25 -14.43 -5.47
N HIS A 168 1.69 -14.04 -6.62
CA HIS A 168 0.57 -13.10 -6.67
C HIS A 168 -0.64 -13.55 -5.83
N SER A 169 -0.91 -14.85 -5.73
CA SER A 169 -1.98 -15.40 -4.88
C SER A 169 -1.78 -15.12 -3.39
N ASN A 170 -0.53 -14.96 -2.94
CA ASN A 170 -0.20 -14.72 -1.55
C ASN A 170 -0.16 -13.24 -1.20
N CYS A 171 0.18 -12.37 -2.16
CA CYS A 171 0.54 -10.98 -1.89
C CYS A 171 -0.41 -9.95 -2.52
N ASN A 172 -0.87 -10.16 -3.75
CA ASN A 172 -1.55 -9.11 -4.52
C ASN A 172 -3.02 -8.99 -4.11
N SER A 173 -3.55 -7.77 -3.99
CA SER A 173 -4.98 -7.51 -3.76
C SER A 173 -5.64 -6.70 -4.87
N GLY A 174 -4.84 -6.18 -5.79
CA GLY A 174 -5.28 -5.37 -6.90
C GLY A 174 -4.26 -5.35 -8.04
N TYR A 175 -4.63 -4.64 -9.10
CA TYR A 175 -3.75 -4.26 -10.20
C TYR A 175 -4.37 -3.08 -10.95
N SER A 176 -3.53 -2.36 -11.70
CA SER A 176 -3.94 -1.21 -12.48
C SER A 176 -3.16 -1.06 -13.78
N SER A 177 -3.73 -0.28 -14.70
CA SER A 177 -2.98 0.31 -15.81
C SER A 177 -2.08 1.44 -15.31
N VAL A 178 -0.96 1.65 -15.99
CA VAL A 178 0.03 2.68 -15.61
C VAL A 178 -0.10 3.89 -16.52
N CYS A 179 -0.50 5.05 -15.97
CA CYS A 179 -0.62 6.33 -16.69
C CYS A 179 -1.34 6.21 -18.06
N ALA A 180 -2.41 5.43 -18.16
CA ALA A 180 -3.23 5.36 -19.36
C ALA A 180 -4.21 6.55 -19.42
N GLU A 181 -4.70 6.88 -20.61
CA GLU A 181 -5.74 7.93 -20.75
C GLU A 181 -7.03 7.51 -20.05
N THR A 182 -7.46 6.27 -20.27
CA THR A 182 -8.47 5.59 -19.46
C THR A 182 -7.76 4.55 -18.62
N ASN A 183 -7.67 4.82 -17.32
CA ASN A 183 -7.09 3.89 -16.38
C ASN A 183 -8.14 2.93 -15.84
N GLU A 184 -7.76 1.68 -15.69
CA GLU A 184 -8.54 0.65 -15.02
C GLU A 184 -7.78 0.20 -13.77
N ILE A 185 -8.45 0.24 -12.63
CA ILE A 185 -7.99 -0.25 -11.34
C ILE A 185 -8.95 -1.34 -10.91
N VAL A 186 -8.41 -2.50 -10.54
CA VAL A 186 -9.18 -3.62 -9.98
C VAL A 186 -8.67 -3.92 -8.59
N ILE A 187 -9.56 -3.94 -7.60
CA ILE A 187 -9.26 -4.39 -6.23
C ILE A 187 -10.23 -5.49 -5.87
N TYR A 188 -9.70 -6.65 -5.49
CA TYR A 188 -10.50 -7.86 -5.38
C TYR A 188 -10.54 -8.46 -3.98
N ARG A 189 -9.70 -8.01 -3.04
CA ARG A 189 -9.80 -8.39 -1.62
C ARG A 189 -10.33 -7.24 -0.80
N THR A 190 -11.16 -7.53 0.20
CA THR A 190 -11.58 -6.54 1.20
C THR A 190 -10.44 -6.15 2.14
N GLU A 191 -9.51 -7.08 2.38
CA GLU A 191 -8.30 -6.84 3.20
C GLU A 191 -7.46 -5.68 2.64
N GLU A 192 -7.27 -4.64 3.47
CA GLU A 192 -6.48 -3.44 3.18
C GLU A 192 -6.93 -2.65 1.94
N TRP A 193 -8.21 -2.76 1.55
CA TRP A 193 -8.67 -2.31 0.23
C TRP A 193 -8.37 -0.83 -0.06
N PHE A 194 -8.47 0.05 0.94
CA PHE A 194 -8.23 1.48 0.75
C PHE A 194 -6.73 1.79 0.59
N LYS A 195 -5.86 1.12 1.35
CA LYS A 195 -4.39 1.19 1.13
C LYS A 195 -4.03 0.67 -0.26
N VAL A 196 -4.65 -0.43 -0.69
CA VAL A 196 -4.46 -0.99 -2.04
C VAL A 196 -4.95 0.01 -3.10
N LEU A 197 -6.06 0.71 -2.89
CA LEU A 197 -6.49 1.78 -3.77
C LEU A 197 -5.43 2.87 -3.89
N ILE A 198 -4.88 3.34 -2.76
CA ILE A 198 -3.81 4.34 -2.78
C ILE A 198 -2.63 3.80 -3.60
N HIS A 199 -2.19 2.57 -3.35
CA HIS A 199 -1.13 1.90 -4.13
C HIS A 199 -1.42 1.91 -5.64
N GLU A 200 -2.56 1.38 -6.07
CA GLU A 200 -2.91 1.28 -7.49
C GLU A 200 -3.09 2.64 -8.17
N THR A 201 -3.57 3.65 -7.44
CA THR A 201 -3.65 5.01 -7.98
C THR A 201 -2.28 5.65 -8.17
N PHE A 202 -1.26 5.32 -7.38
CA PHE A 202 0.11 5.80 -7.64
C PHE A 202 0.62 5.33 -9.02
N HIS A 203 0.33 4.08 -9.38
CA HIS A 203 0.60 3.54 -10.72
C HIS A 203 -0.25 4.22 -11.79
N SER A 204 -1.56 4.31 -11.55
CA SER A 204 -2.49 4.88 -12.53
C SER A 204 -2.21 6.36 -12.83
N PHE A 205 -1.73 7.13 -11.85
CA PHE A 205 -1.32 8.52 -12.03
C PHE A 205 0.18 8.69 -12.38
N GLY A 206 0.93 7.59 -12.51
CA GLY A 206 2.33 7.60 -12.96
C GLY A 206 3.29 8.34 -12.02
N LEU A 207 3.07 8.23 -10.71
CA LEU A 207 3.82 8.95 -9.67
C LEU A 207 5.18 8.30 -9.31
N GLU A 208 5.41 7.11 -9.82
CA GLU A 208 6.59 6.27 -9.59
C GLU A 208 7.77 6.59 -10.53
N PRO A 209 8.97 6.07 -10.26
CA PRO A 209 10.09 6.12 -11.21
C PRO A 209 9.72 5.56 -12.60
N ASN A 210 10.26 6.17 -13.65
CA ASN A 210 10.04 5.67 -15.02
C ASN A 210 10.88 4.41 -15.32
N TYR A 211 10.63 3.80 -16.47
CA TYR A 211 11.32 2.58 -16.92
C TYR A 211 12.86 2.67 -16.85
N ASN A 212 13.45 3.78 -17.28
CA ASN A 212 14.91 3.94 -17.28
C ASN A 212 15.47 4.00 -15.86
N CYS A 213 14.80 4.73 -14.97
CA CYS A 213 15.15 4.80 -13.55
C CYS A 213 15.00 3.44 -12.88
N GLU A 214 13.87 2.75 -13.12
CA GLU A 214 13.60 1.43 -12.57
C GLU A 214 14.67 0.41 -12.99
N ARG A 215 15.05 0.39 -14.28
CA ARG A 215 16.14 -0.47 -14.78
C ARG A 215 17.47 -0.18 -14.08
N GLN A 216 17.78 1.10 -13.86
CA GLN A 216 18.97 1.51 -13.14
C GLN A 216 18.94 1.02 -11.67
N LEU A 217 17.84 1.28 -10.97
CA LEU A 217 17.65 0.93 -9.55
C LEU A 217 17.67 -0.59 -9.33
N THR A 218 16.98 -1.35 -10.19
CA THR A 218 17.00 -2.81 -10.17
C THR A 218 18.41 -3.36 -10.40
N LYS A 219 19.15 -2.82 -11.36
CA LYS A 219 20.55 -3.21 -11.57
C LYS A 219 21.39 -2.92 -10.34
N TYR A 220 21.21 -1.76 -9.72
CA TYR A 220 21.94 -1.37 -8.52
C TYR A 220 21.69 -2.33 -7.34
N ILE A 221 20.43 -2.69 -7.08
CA ILE A 221 20.07 -3.68 -6.05
C ILE A 221 20.76 -5.03 -6.31
N GLY A 222 20.77 -5.50 -7.57
CA GLY A 222 21.48 -6.73 -7.95
C GLY A 222 22.99 -6.67 -7.72
N THR A 223 23.59 -5.48 -7.59
CA THR A 223 25.00 -5.34 -7.18
C THR A 223 25.20 -5.30 -5.67
N LEU A 224 24.17 -4.96 -4.90
CA LEU A 224 24.22 -4.88 -3.44
C LEU A 224 24.01 -6.24 -2.77
N LEU A 225 23.04 -7.00 -3.26
CA LEU A 225 22.52 -8.18 -2.57
C LEU A 225 23.03 -9.49 -3.17
N PRO A 226 23.14 -10.56 -2.38
CA PRO A 226 23.44 -11.90 -2.87
C PRO A 226 22.26 -12.52 -3.65
N ILE A 227 21.04 -12.05 -3.41
CA ILE A 227 19.80 -12.58 -4.01
C ILE A 227 19.58 -12.01 -5.41
N GLN A 228 18.76 -12.69 -6.22
CA GLN A 228 18.26 -12.19 -7.49
C GLN A 228 16.75 -11.92 -7.36
N PRO A 229 16.34 -10.79 -6.77
CA PRO A 229 14.94 -10.52 -6.65
C PRO A 229 14.38 -10.23 -8.05
N SER A 230 13.12 -10.61 -8.28
CA SER A 230 12.26 -10.01 -9.29
C SER A 230 11.96 -8.57 -8.86
N VAL A 231 13.00 -7.73 -8.81
CA VAL A 231 12.92 -6.37 -8.28
C VAL A 231 12.03 -5.52 -9.18
N ARG A 232 11.08 -4.85 -8.54
CA ARG A 232 10.58 -3.56 -9.01
C ARG A 232 10.70 -2.57 -7.86
N VAL A 233 11.65 -1.66 -7.95
CA VAL A 233 11.86 -0.63 -6.92
C VAL A 233 10.68 0.33 -6.85
N ASN A 234 10.00 0.53 -7.98
CA ASN A 234 8.71 1.20 -8.07
C ASN A 234 7.70 0.68 -7.04
N GLU A 235 7.56 -0.63 -6.88
CA GLU A 235 6.61 -1.24 -5.94
C GLU A 235 6.93 -0.83 -4.49
N ALA A 236 8.21 -0.74 -4.13
CA ALA A 236 8.60 -0.29 -2.79
C ALA A 236 8.35 1.20 -2.57
N TYR A 237 8.61 2.05 -3.58
CA TYR A 237 8.30 3.49 -3.51
C TYR A 237 6.80 3.72 -3.34
N VAL A 238 6.00 3.03 -4.15
CA VAL A 238 4.53 3.11 -4.13
C VAL A 238 3.97 2.55 -2.84
N GLU A 239 4.41 1.38 -2.39
CA GLU A 239 3.94 0.77 -1.15
C GLU A 239 4.30 1.61 0.07
N THR A 240 5.50 2.19 0.11
CA THR A 240 5.91 3.10 1.20
C THR A 240 4.92 4.27 1.31
N TRP A 241 4.64 4.97 0.21
CA TRP A 241 3.67 6.07 0.23
C TRP A 241 2.25 5.61 0.54
N ALA A 242 1.81 4.47 -0.01
CA ALA A 242 0.48 3.95 0.24
C ALA A 242 0.21 3.72 1.73
N ARG A 243 1.19 3.16 2.44
CA ARG A 243 1.10 2.94 3.89
C ARG A 243 1.11 4.25 4.68
N ILE A 244 1.98 5.19 4.33
CA ILE A 244 2.02 6.51 4.98
C ILE A 244 0.68 7.24 4.83
N ILE A 245 0.15 7.30 3.61
CA ILE A 245 -1.09 8.02 3.31
C ILE A 245 -2.29 7.33 3.96
N ASN A 246 -2.33 6.00 3.97
CA ASN A 246 -3.35 5.23 4.67
C ASN A 246 -3.36 5.56 6.19
N VAL A 247 -2.18 5.63 6.81
CA VAL A 247 -2.04 6.08 8.21
C VAL A 247 -2.54 7.52 8.39
N ILE A 248 -2.23 8.43 7.48
CA ILE A 248 -2.71 9.82 7.56
C ILE A 248 -4.24 9.89 7.45
N TYR A 249 -4.85 9.14 6.52
CA TYR A 249 -6.31 9.04 6.42
C TYR A 249 -6.92 8.50 7.72
N SER A 250 -6.34 7.43 8.28
CA SER A 250 -6.79 6.90 9.57
C SER A 250 -6.71 7.96 10.66
N ALA A 251 -5.62 8.71 10.74
CA ALA A 251 -5.46 9.77 11.72
C ALA A 251 -6.44 10.93 11.53
N VAL A 252 -6.71 11.36 10.28
CA VAL A 252 -7.68 12.41 9.96
C VAL A 252 -9.10 12.00 10.35
N ILE A 253 -9.52 10.78 9.99
CA ILE A 253 -10.88 10.27 10.23
C ILE A 253 -11.17 10.11 11.72
N ASN A 254 -10.15 9.75 12.50
CA ASN A 254 -10.30 9.48 13.94
C ASN A 254 -9.88 10.67 14.82
N SER A 255 -9.78 11.88 14.29
CA SER A 255 -9.39 13.07 15.05
C SER A 255 -10.41 14.20 14.91
N ASP A 256 -10.71 14.87 16.02
CA ASP A 256 -11.59 16.05 16.05
C ASP A 256 -10.79 17.37 16.07
N SER A 257 -9.48 17.29 16.27
CA SER A 257 -8.61 18.46 16.32
C SER A 257 -7.23 18.20 15.71
N LYS A 258 -6.52 19.27 15.33
CA LYS A 258 -5.13 19.17 14.84
C LYS A 258 -4.17 18.57 15.88
N HIS A 259 -4.42 18.80 17.16
CA HIS A 259 -3.61 18.21 18.23
C HIS A 259 -3.82 16.70 18.31
N GLU A 260 -5.06 16.25 18.30
CA GLU A 260 -5.41 14.83 18.31
C GLU A 260 -4.92 14.11 17.04
N PHE A 261 -5.05 14.75 15.88
CA PHE A 261 -4.49 14.27 14.61
C PHE A 261 -3.01 13.93 14.77
N TYR A 262 -2.21 14.84 15.33
CA TYR A 262 -0.77 14.60 15.52
C TYR A 262 -0.49 13.46 16.50
N ASN A 263 -1.28 13.31 17.57
CA ASN A 263 -1.11 12.21 18.52
C ASN A 263 -1.40 10.86 17.87
N ILE A 264 -2.51 10.75 17.13
CA ILE A 264 -2.89 9.52 16.42
C ILE A 264 -1.91 9.21 15.30
N LEU A 265 -1.49 10.21 14.54
CA LEU A 265 -0.53 10.05 13.45
C LEU A 265 0.81 9.50 13.96
N ARG A 266 1.37 10.08 15.03
CA ARG A 266 2.66 9.64 15.60
C ARG A 266 2.61 8.18 16.05
N PHE A 267 1.55 7.82 16.78
CA PHE A 267 1.35 6.46 17.25
C PHE A 267 1.16 5.47 16.09
N SER A 268 0.22 5.77 15.20
CA SER A 268 -0.16 4.89 14.08
C SER A 268 0.99 4.71 13.10
N LEU A 269 1.80 5.75 12.87
CA LEU A 269 2.97 5.66 12.00
C LEU A 269 4.05 4.75 12.60
N GLN A 270 4.31 4.85 13.90
CA GLN A 270 5.26 3.97 14.57
C GLN A 270 4.78 2.52 14.58
N LEU A 271 3.50 2.29 14.87
CA LEU A 271 2.86 0.97 14.78
C LEU A 271 3.05 0.38 13.38
N GLU A 272 2.77 1.18 12.34
CA GLU A 272 2.87 0.77 10.94
C GLU A 272 4.32 0.46 10.53
N VAL A 273 5.30 1.26 10.97
CA VAL A 273 6.73 1.01 10.74
C VAL A 273 7.16 -0.30 11.40
N LEU A 274 6.82 -0.52 12.68
CA LEU A 274 7.18 -1.75 13.37
C LEU A 274 6.51 -2.97 12.75
N PHE A 275 5.25 -2.84 12.32
CA PHE A 275 4.54 -3.90 11.60
C PHE A 275 5.19 -4.22 10.24
N SER A 276 5.71 -3.22 9.53
CA SER A 276 6.48 -3.46 8.29
C SER A 276 7.68 -4.37 8.53
N ILE A 277 8.41 -4.13 9.62
CA ILE A 277 9.61 -4.87 9.99
C ILE A 277 9.22 -6.27 10.48
N TYR A 278 8.17 -6.37 11.30
CA TYR A 278 7.59 -7.64 11.73
C TYR A 278 7.27 -8.54 10.53
N GLN A 279 6.56 -8.00 9.53
CA GLN A 279 6.22 -8.73 8.31
C GLN A 279 7.45 -9.10 7.47
N ALA A 280 8.45 -8.21 7.37
CA ALA A 280 9.70 -8.52 6.69
C ALA A 280 10.44 -9.69 7.35
N VAL A 281 10.55 -9.70 8.68
CA VAL A 281 11.18 -10.81 9.42
C VAL A 281 10.39 -12.09 9.25
N LYS A 282 9.06 -12.06 9.36
CA LYS A 282 8.20 -13.23 9.15
C LYS A 282 8.34 -13.84 7.75
N VAL A 283 8.37 -13.01 6.71
CA VAL A 283 8.56 -13.48 5.33
C VAL A 283 9.94 -14.13 5.12
N LEU A 284 10.98 -13.55 5.71
CA LEU A 284 12.33 -14.14 5.63
C LEU A 284 12.44 -15.44 6.43
N ASP A 285 11.82 -15.50 7.61
CA ASP A 285 11.80 -16.69 8.46
C ASP A 285 11.08 -17.85 7.76
N PHE A 286 9.98 -17.58 7.05
CA PHE A 286 9.31 -18.56 6.19
C PHE A 286 10.25 -19.15 5.12
N MET A 287 11.24 -18.38 4.65
CA MET A 287 12.28 -18.81 3.71
C MET A 287 13.52 -19.41 4.40
N ASN A 288 13.51 -19.59 5.73
CA ASN A 288 14.65 -19.95 6.57
C ASN A 288 15.84 -18.99 6.40
N LEU A 289 15.54 -17.69 6.37
CA LEU A 289 16.50 -16.61 6.24
C LEU A 289 16.30 -15.59 7.37
N ASP A 290 17.36 -14.90 7.73
CA ASP A 290 17.26 -13.67 8.51
C ASP A 290 17.68 -12.45 7.69
N TYR A 291 17.36 -11.26 8.18
CA TYR A 291 17.63 -10.03 7.45
C TYR A 291 19.11 -9.84 7.10
N GLU A 292 20.02 -10.18 8.02
CA GLU A 292 21.47 -10.02 7.81
C GLU A 292 21.98 -10.97 6.72
N SER A 293 21.49 -12.21 6.68
CA SER A 293 21.81 -13.17 5.63
C SER A 293 21.39 -12.67 4.24
N VAL A 294 20.32 -11.87 4.14
CA VAL A 294 19.81 -11.33 2.86
C VAL A 294 20.62 -10.13 2.38
N ILE A 295 21.16 -9.31 3.28
CA ILE A 295 21.95 -8.12 2.89
C ILE A 295 23.46 -8.39 2.81
N ASP A 296 23.92 -9.51 3.34
CA ASP A 296 25.29 -9.99 3.19
C ASP A 296 25.52 -10.56 1.79
N LYS A 297 26.22 -9.80 0.96
CA LYS A 297 26.58 -10.19 -0.41
C LYS A 297 27.34 -11.52 -0.50
N THR A 298 28.00 -11.96 0.57
CA THR A 298 28.74 -13.22 0.61
C THR A 298 27.85 -14.43 0.98
N SER A 299 26.62 -14.21 1.44
CA SER A 299 25.71 -15.25 1.91
C SER A 299 25.34 -16.27 0.83
N VAL A 300 25.85 -17.50 0.99
CA VAL A 300 25.48 -18.65 0.15
C VAL A 300 24.05 -19.10 0.46
N GLN A 301 23.64 -19.04 1.72
CA GLN A 301 22.30 -19.43 2.14
C GLN A 301 21.23 -18.59 1.45
N ALA A 302 21.39 -17.26 1.43
CA ALA A 302 20.43 -16.38 0.77
C ALA A 302 20.33 -16.64 -0.74
N ARG A 303 21.46 -16.92 -1.41
CA ARG A 303 21.47 -17.29 -2.84
C ARG A 303 20.64 -18.55 -3.15
N ILE A 304 20.61 -19.52 -2.24
CA ILE A 304 19.94 -20.81 -2.44
C ILE A 304 18.48 -20.75 -2.00
N MET A 305 18.22 -20.11 -0.85
CA MET A 305 16.94 -20.21 -0.16
C MET A 305 15.95 -19.11 -0.59
N TYR A 306 16.44 -17.92 -0.96
CA TYR A 306 15.55 -16.82 -1.32
C TYR A 306 14.87 -17.07 -2.67
N LYS A 307 13.54 -17.13 -2.67
CA LYS A 307 12.73 -17.35 -3.88
C LYS A 307 11.46 -16.52 -3.83
N GLU A 308 11.11 -15.90 -4.96
CA GLU A 308 9.86 -15.17 -5.13
C GLU A 308 9.32 -15.32 -6.56
N ASN A 309 7.99 -15.34 -6.70
CA ASN A 309 7.27 -15.33 -7.98
C ASN A 309 6.44 -14.04 -8.16
N THR A 310 6.61 -13.08 -7.26
CA THR A 310 6.08 -11.71 -7.28
C THR A 310 7.10 -10.80 -6.59
N HIS A 311 6.82 -9.50 -6.47
CA HIS A 311 7.75 -8.50 -5.93
C HIS A 311 7.89 -8.54 -4.39
N VAL A 312 8.06 -9.73 -3.79
CA VAL A 312 8.11 -9.94 -2.33
C VAL A 312 9.22 -9.12 -1.68
N PHE A 313 10.42 -9.08 -2.30
CA PHE A 313 11.53 -8.25 -1.84
C PHE A 313 11.13 -6.79 -1.73
N ALA A 314 10.48 -6.26 -2.78
CA ALA A 314 10.07 -4.87 -2.81
C ALA A 314 9.00 -4.59 -1.76
N TYR A 315 7.93 -5.41 -1.72
CA TYR A 315 6.80 -5.21 -0.81
C TYR A 315 7.15 -5.31 0.67
N TYR A 316 7.95 -6.30 1.05
CA TYR A 316 8.21 -6.58 2.46
C TYR A 316 9.57 -6.07 2.93
N ILE A 317 10.66 -6.42 2.22
CA ILE A 317 12.01 -6.17 2.73
C ILE A 317 12.47 -4.74 2.45
N LEU A 318 12.39 -4.30 1.19
CA LEU A 318 12.81 -2.96 0.81
C LEU A 318 11.88 -1.90 1.42
N THR A 319 10.56 -2.07 1.32
CA THR A 319 9.59 -1.17 1.97
C THR A 319 9.84 -1.09 3.48
N ALA A 320 10.04 -2.19 4.20
CA ALA A 320 10.31 -2.13 5.64
C ALA A 320 11.60 -1.37 5.97
N SER A 321 12.65 -1.55 5.17
CA SER A 321 13.89 -0.78 5.35
C SER A 321 13.70 0.72 5.14
N ILE A 322 12.91 1.12 4.13
CA ILE A 322 12.58 2.52 3.86
C ILE A 322 11.67 3.09 4.95
N MET A 323 10.67 2.33 5.39
CA MET A 323 9.76 2.69 6.50
C MET A 323 10.53 2.85 7.82
N ASN A 324 11.54 2.02 8.09
CA ASN A 324 12.41 2.20 9.26
C ASN A 324 13.17 3.54 9.22
N ASN A 325 13.45 4.09 8.03
CA ASN A 325 13.98 5.43 7.81
C ASN A 325 12.93 6.39 7.21
N ILE A 326 11.69 6.32 7.69
CA ILE A 326 10.55 7.03 7.08
C ILE A 326 10.77 8.53 6.90
N PHE A 327 11.30 9.24 7.90
CA PHE A 327 11.54 10.67 7.77
C PHE A 327 12.74 10.99 6.87
N GLY A 328 13.72 10.09 6.77
CA GLY A 328 14.77 10.18 5.75
C GLY A 328 14.19 10.09 4.35
N PHE A 329 13.26 9.17 4.13
CA PHE A 329 12.52 9.03 2.88
C PHE A 329 11.65 10.26 2.55
N ILE A 330 10.84 10.74 3.49
CA ILE A 330 9.98 11.90 3.26
C ILE A 330 10.82 13.15 2.96
N ARG A 331 11.89 13.41 3.72
CA ARG A 331 12.82 14.52 3.45
C ARG A 331 13.51 14.37 2.11
N TRP A 332 13.88 13.15 1.73
CA TRP A 332 14.42 12.88 0.40
C TRP A 332 13.42 13.26 -0.70
N CYS A 333 12.16 12.86 -0.55
CA CYS A 333 11.10 13.24 -1.50
C CYS A 333 10.93 14.76 -1.57
N THR A 334 10.88 15.46 -0.43
CA THR A 334 10.79 16.94 -0.38
C THR A 334 11.94 17.62 -1.12
N LYS A 335 13.16 17.06 -1.06
CA LYS A 335 14.34 17.62 -1.70
C LYS A 335 14.44 17.32 -3.20
N HIS A 336 13.96 16.15 -3.61
CA HIS A 336 14.25 15.61 -4.94
C HIS A 336 13.06 15.60 -5.89
N ASN A 337 11.83 15.69 -5.37
CA ASN A 337 10.60 15.67 -6.16
C ASN A 337 9.99 17.05 -6.30
N THR A 338 9.70 17.47 -7.54
CA THR A 338 9.07 18.77 -7.82
C THR A 338 7.62 18.82 -7.34
N LYS A 339 6.87 17.72 -7.51
CA LYS A 339 5.50 17.55 -7.01
C LYS A 339 5.45 16.56 -5.85
N TRP A 340 6.39 16.67 -4.92
CA TRP A 340 6.55 15.93 -3.65
C TRP A 340 6.31 14.40 -3.69
N LEU A 341 5.07 13.92 -3.89
CA LEU A 341 4.74 12.51 -4.09
C LEU A 341 5.24 11.97 -5.43
N GLN A 342 5.23 12.79 -6.49
CA GLN A 342 5.66 12.36 -7.82
C GLN A 342 7.19 12.25 -7.89
N PHE A 343 7.70 11.05 -8.13
CA PHE A 343 9.12 10.82 -8.33
C PHE A 343 9.64 11.65 -9.50
N TYR A 344 10.66 12.49 -9.25
CA TYR A 344 11.27 13.27 -10.32
C TYR A 344 12.20 12.40 -11.18
N LYS A 345 11.83 12.22 -12.45
CA LYS A 345 12.36 11.22 -13.38
C LYS A 345 13.71 11.60 -14.02
N SER A 346 14.67 12.09 -13.21
CA SER A 346 16.02 12.44 -13.67
C SER A 346 17.07 11.41 -13.23
N ASN A 347 18.12 11.21 -14.03
CA ASN A 347 19.25 10.33 -13.67
C ASN A 347 19.88 10.71 -12.32
N ARG A 348 19.93 12.02 -12.00
CA ARG A 348 20.46 12.51 -10.73
C ARG A 348 19.58 12.07 -9.56
N THR A 349 18.26 12.13 -9.72
CA THR A 349 17.30 11.66 -8.72
C THR A 349 17.41 10.15 -8.54
N CYS A 350 17.48 9.37 -9.61
CA CYS A 350 17.67 7.92 -9.55
C CYS A 350 18.94 7.55 -8.76
N LYS A 351 20.09 8.17 -9.06
CA LYS A 351 21.34 7.98 -8.30
C LYS A 351 21.27 8.43 -6.84
N SER A 352 20.42 9.42 -6.54
CA SER A 352 20.20 9.83 -5.16
C SER A 352 19.30 8.84 -4.41
N PHE A 353 18.38 8.21 -5.11
CA PHE A 353 17.50 7.19 -4.54
C PHE A 353 18.26 5.87 -4.29
N GLU A 354 19.20 5.50 -5.16
CA GLU A 354 20.16 4.39 -4.92
C GLU A 354 20.84 4.52 -3.55
N ARG A 355 21.31 5.74 -3.22
CA ARG A 355 21.95 6.02 -1.93
C ARG A 355 20.98 5.85 -0.77
N LEU A 356 19.77 6.41 -0.87
CA LEU A 356 18.74 6.22 0.15
C LEU A 356 18.41 4.73 0.38
N ILE A 357 18.28 3.95 -0.70
CA ILE A 357 18.03 2.50 -0.63
C ILE A 357 19.16 1.80 0.12
N LYS A 358 20.42 2.07 -0.27
CA LYS A 358 21.58 1.47 0.39
C LYS A 358 21.61 1.83 1.88
N ASP A 359 21.47 3.12 2.19
CA ASP A 359 21.52 3.60 3.57
C ASP A 359 20.41 2.98 4.42
N SER A 360 19.20 2.84 3.86
CA SER A 360 18.06 2.21 4.53
C SER A 360 18.29 0.71 4.78
N LEU A 361 18.73 -0.03 3.75
CA LEU A 361 19.00 -1.48 3.84
C LEU A 361 20.14 -1.82 4.81
N TYR A 362 21.21 -1.02 4.81
CA TYR A 362 22.40 -1.32 5.62
C TYR A 362 22.41 -0.62 6.98
N SER A 363 21.40 0.18 7.32
CA SER A 363 21.29 0.90 8.59
C SER A 363 21.38 -0.04 9.79
N ILE A 364 22.06 0.43 10.85
CA ILE A 364 22.20 -0.33 12.09
C ILE A 364 20.85 -0.43 12.81
N GLU A 365 20.02 0.60 12.68
CA GLU A 365 18.66 0.68 13.21
C GLU A 365 17.78 -0.43 12.60
N MET A 366 17.82 -0.62 11.28
CA MET A 366 17.03 -1.68 10.61
C MET A 366 17.48 -3.07 11.06
N LYS A 367 18.79 -3.32 11.13
CA LYS A 367 19.34 -4.60 11.62
C LYS A 367 18.90 -4.89 13.05
N ASN A 368 19.00 -3.89 13.94
CA ASN A 368 18.61 -4.01 15.33
C ASN A 368 17.10 -4.21 15.47
N ALA A 369 16.29 -3.50 14.69
CA ALA A 369 14.84 -3.67 14.69
C ALA A 369 14.43 -5.07 14.23
N CYS A 370 15.04 -5.61 13.17
CA CYS A 370 14.80 -6.99 12.73
C CYS A 370 15.16 -8.01 13.81
N LYS A 371 16.24 -7.80 14.57
CA LYS A 371 16.63 -8.67 15.68
C LYS A 371 15.58 -8.75 16.78
N LYS A 372 14.83 -7.67 17.04
CA LYS A 372 13.75 -7.64 18.05
C LYS A 372 12.62 -8.63 17.72
N PHE A 373 12.35 -8.85 16.44
CA PHE A 373 11.29 -9.73 15.96
C PHE A 373 11.81 -11.13 15.56
N LYS A 374 13.03 -11.52 15.92
CA LYS A 374 13.49 -12.90 15.68
C LYS A 374 12.71 -13.89 16.54
N ASN A 375 12.56 -15.11 16.04
CA ASN A 375 12.00 -16.27 16.76
C ASN A 375 10.58 -16.05 17.34
N GLN A 376 9.73 -15.28 16.65
CA GLN A 376 8.33 -15.15 17.04
C GLN A 376 7.53 -16.38 16.59
N ASP A 377 6.40 -16.63 17.26
CA ASP A 377 5.42 -17.60 16.77
C ASP A 377 4.50 -16.94 15.74
N TRP A 378 4.62 -17.38 14.49
CA TRP A 378 3.86 -16.83 13.36
C TRP A 378 2.51 -17.52 13.12
N GLN A 379 2.09 -18.44 14.02
CA GLN A 379 0.88 -19.22 13.83
C GLN A 379 -0.36 -18.34 13.63
N ASN A 380 -1.16 -18.72 12.64
CA ASN A 380 -2.45 -18.10 12.29
C ASN A 380 -2.38 -16.66 11.74
N GLU A 381 -1.18 -16.17 11.42
CA GLU A 381 -1.01 -14.86 10.80
C GLU A 381 -0.92 -14.91 9.27
N GLY A 382 -1.55 -13.94 8.63
CA GLY A 382 -1.48 -13.77 7.18
C GLY A 382 -0.30 -12.94 6.69
N LEU A 383 -0.44 -12.46 5.46
CA LEU A 383 0.55 -11.73 4.69
C LEU A 383 0.11 -10.28 4.37
N ARG A 384 -0.75 -9.68 5.20
CA ARG A 384 -1.19 -8.28 5.04
C ARG A 384 -0.02 -7.30 5.14
N PHE A 385 -0.04 -6.20 4.40
CA PHE A 385 1.11 -5.29 4.31
C PHE A 385 1.05 -4.17 5.35
N SER A 386 -0.16 -3.71 5.67
CA SER A 386 -0.47 -2.61 6.58
C SER A 386 -1.37 -3.11 7.71
N ILE A 387 -1.11 -2.70 8.95
CA ILE A 387 -1.94 -3.08 10.12
C ILE A 387 -3.02 -2.03 10.42
N VAL A 388 -2.81 -0.81 9.94
CA VAL A 388 -3.78 0.28 10.08
C VAL A 388 -4.83 0.19 8.99
N ASP A 389 -6.10 0.14 9.35
CA ASP A 389 -7.23 0.22 8.42
C ASP A 389 -7.93 1.58 8.59
N SER A 390 -7.84 2.44 7.57
CA SER A 390 -8.38 3.79 7.65
C SER A 390 -9.87 3.90 7.29
N VAL A 391 -10.36 2.98 6.46
CA VAL A 391 -11.76 2.95 5.99
C VAL A 391 -12.30 1.55 6.24
N ASN A 392 -13.14 1.42 7.27
CA ASN A 392 -13.79 0.18 7.68
C ASN A 392 -15.27 0.24 7.36
#